data_AF-A0A919QZC2-F1
#
_entry.id   AF-A0A919QZC2-F1
#
_cell.length_a   1.000
_cell.length_b   1.000
_cell.length_c   1.000
_cell.angle_alpha   90.00
_cell.angle_beta   90.00
_cell.angle_gamma   90.00
#
_symmetry.space_group_name_H-M   'P 1'
#
loop_
_entity.id
_entity.type
_entity.pdbx_description
1 polymer ?
#
loop_
_entity_poly.entity_id
_entity_poly.type
_entity_poly.pdbx_seq_one_letter_code
_entity_poly.pdbx_strand_id
1 'polypeptide(L)'
;MSGHIDVTPRRLRAAAAACTAAGEALVCTDDLFRWNAAPTARCFGLVEGASDELAGHYRDFHTEVGDFLGALSSGLETAATVLAAAADRIERTEELTADAVRRSGGR
;
A
#
# COMPACT_ATOMS: atom_id res chain seq x y z
N MET A 1 -5.16 -23.89 15.71
CA MET A 1 -4.29 -23.06 16.57
C MET A 1 -4.47 -21.61 16.14
N SER A 2 -5.33 -20.86 16.83
CA SER A 2 -5.46 -19.42 16.59
C SER A 2 -4.36 -18.73 17.39
N GLY A 3 -3.33 -18.23 16.70
CA GLY A 3 -2.28 -17.44 17.34
C GLY A 3 -2.88 -16.15 17.86
N HIS A 4 -2.86 -15.94 19.18
CA HIS A 4 -3.25 -14.67 19.77
C HIS A 4 -2.22 -13.62 19.34
N ILE A 5 -2.53 -12.86 18.28
CA ILE A 5 -1.72 -11.73 17.87
C ILE A 5 -1.98 -10.65 18.91
N ASP A 6 -0.95 -10.34 19.70
CA ASP A 6 -0.97 -9.22 20.61
C ASP A 6 -0.99 -7.91 19.79
N VAL A 7 -2.18 -7.32 19.66
CA VAL A 7 -2.47 -6.10 18.88
C VAL A 7 -2.32 -4.89 19.81
N THR A 8 -1.12 -4.32 19.83
CA THR A 8 -0.85 -3.07 20.56
C THR A 8 -0.87 -1.85 19.62
N PRO A 9 -1.24 -0.66 20.10
CA PRO A 9 -1.20 0.58 19.30
C PRO A 9 0.15 0.81 18.63
N ARG A 10 1.25 0.53 19.34
CA ARG A 10 2.61 0.63 18.81
C ARG A 10 2.83 -0.26 17.58
N ARG A 11 2.37 -1.52 17.62
CA ARG A 11 2.51 -2.46 16.48
C ARG A 11 1.64 -2.06 15.30
N LEU A 12 0.43 -1.55 15.56
CA LEU A 12 -0.45 -1.02 14.53
C LEU A 12 0.17 0.19 13.82
N ARG A 13 0.77 1.13 14.57
CA ARG A 13 1.48 2.27 13.97
C ARG A 13 2.72 1.85 13.18
N ALA A 14 3.47 0.88 13.67
CA ALA A 14 4.61 0.34 12.93
C ALA A 14 4.17 -0.33 11.61
N ALA A 15 3.05 -1.07 11.63
CA ALA A 15 2.47 -1.65 10.43
C ALA A 15 1.95 -0.57 9.46
N ALA A 16 1.31 0.48 9.97
CA ALA A 16 0.87 1.62 9.16
C ALA A 16 2.05 2.30 8.45
N ALA A 17 3.13 2.58 9.19
CA ALA A 17 4.35 3.16 8.63
C ALA A 17 5.01 2.25 7.58
N ALA A 18 4.99 0.94 7.79
CA ALA A 18 5.48 -0.03 6.79
C ALA A 18 4.63 -0.01 5.51
N CYS A 19 3.30 0.10 5.63
CA CYS A 19 2.41 0.26 4.49
C CYS A 19 2.69 1.56 3.73
N THR A 20 2.89 2.68 4.43
CA THR A 20 3.27 3.96 3.79
C THR A 20 4.59 3.84 3.05
N ALA A 21 5.64 3.32 3.69
CA ALA A 21 6.95 3.16 3.07
C ALA A 21 6.90 2.21 1.85
N ALA A 22 6.10 1.14 1.93
CA ALA A 22 5.89 0.25 0.79
C ALA A 22 5.16 0.95 -0.36
N GLY A 23 4.17 1.80 -0.06
CA GLY A 23 3.47 2.61 -1.05
C GLY A 23 4.40 3.59 -1.76
N GLU A 24 5.24 4.31 -1.02
CA GLU A 24 6.25 5.23 -1.58
C GLU A 24 7.26 4.52 -2.48
N ALA A 25 7.73 3.33 -2.09
CA ALA A 25 8.59 2.50 -2.92
C ALA A 25 7.88 2.02 -4.20
N LEU A 26 6.57 1.74 -4.11
CA LEU A 26 5.77 1.32 -5.24
C LEU A 26 5.61 2.44 -6.27
N VAL A 27 5.39 3.68 -5.82
CA VAL A 27 5.32 4.87 -6.69
C VAL A 27 6.60 5.03 -7.51
N CYS A 28 7.77 4.88 -6.87
CA CYS A 28 9.05 4.94 -7.58
C CYS A 28 9.17 3.83 -8.65
N THR A 29 8.64 2.65 -8.36
CA THR A 29 8.65 1.50 -9.28
C THR A 29 7.70 1.72 -10.45
N ASP A 30 6.50 2.25 -10.18
CA ASP A 30 5.51 2.59 -11.20
C ASP A 30 6.01 3.70 -12.13
N ASP A 31 6.64 4.74 -11.60
CA ASP A 31 7.27 5.79 -12.42
C ASP A 31 8.36 5.21 -13.32
N LEU A 32 9.28 4.39 -12.78
CA LEU A 32 10.29 3.72 -13.61
C LEU A 32 9.65 2.86 -14.70
N PHE A 33 8.60 2.13 -14.36
CA PHE A 33 7.88 1.27 -15.30
C PHE A 33 7.22 2.11 -16.42
N ARG A 34 6.56 3.22 -16.07
CA ARG A 34 5.94 4.15 -17.02
C ARG A 34 6.95 4.85 -17.93
N TRP A 35 8.08 5.27 -17.39
CA TRP A 35 9.15 5.92 -18.16
C TRP A 35 9.78 4.98 -19.21
N ASN A 36 9.88 3.69 -18.90
CA ASN A 36 10.45 2.70 -19.83
C ASN A 36 9.44 2.21 -20.90
N ALA A 37 8.15 2.42 -20.71
CA ALA A 37 7.12 1.89 -21.59
C ALA A 37 7.10 2.51 -22.99
N ALA A 38 7.04 3.85 -23.05
CA ALA A 38 6.89 4.58 -24.31
C ALA A 38 8.11 4.44 -25.24
N PRO A 39 9.36 4.46 -24.75
CA PRO A 39 10.54 4.18 -25.59
C PRO A 39 10.56 2.74 -26.09
N THR A 40 10.25 1.77 -25.22
CA THR A 40 10.31 0.34 -25.56
C THR A 40 9.25 -0.04 -26.60
N ALA A 41 8.03 0.50 -26.49
CA ALA A 41 6.99 0.34 -27.49
C ALA A 41 7.41 0.86 -28.89
N ARG A 42 8.15 1.98 -28.94
CA ARG A 42 8.67 2.54 -30.20
C ARG A 42 9.81 1.71 -30.77
N CYS A 43 10.65 1.12 -29.93
CA CYS A 43 11.71 0.21 -30.36
C CYS A 43 11.15 -1.03 -31.06
N PHE A 44 9.98 -1.55 -30.65
CA PHE A 44 9.34 -2.66 -31.37
C PHE A 44 8.96 -2.29 -32.81
N GLY A 45 8.62 -1.03 -33.11
CA GLY A 45 8.41 -0.60 -34.51
C GLY A 45 9.71 -0.44 -35.33
N LEU A 46 10.88 -0.50 -34.69
CA LEU A 46 12.21 -0.33 -35.31
C LEU A 46 12.99 -1.65 -35.41
N VAL A 47 12.53 -2.72 -34.75
CA VAL A 47 13.12 -4.06 -34.85
C VAL A 47 12.51 -4.76 -36.06
N GLU A 48 13.34 -5.10 -37.07
CA GLU A 48 12.90 -5.92 -38.20
C GLU A 48 12.23 -7.21 -37.71
N GLY A 49 10.94 -7.38 -38.02
CA GLY A 49 10.15 -8.56 -37.65
C GLY A 49 9.26 -8.40 -36.42
N ALA A 50 9.34 -7.29 -35.68
CA ALA A 50 8.35 -6.96 -34.65
C ALA A 50 7.13 -6.29 -35.32
N SER A 51 5.98 -6.98 -35.26
CA SER A 51 4.72 -6.49 -35.85
C SER A 51 4.03 -5.47 -34.94
N ASP A 52 3.12 -4.67 -35.51
CA ASP A 52 2.23 -3.78 -34.76
C ASP A 52 1.45 -4.51 -33.66
N GLU A 53 1.23 -5.81 -33.82
CA GLU A 53 0.61 -6.72 -32.85
C GLU A 53 1.49 -6.90 -31.60
N LEU A 54 2.81 -7.08 -31.75
CA LEU A 54 3.73 -7.14 -30.61
C LEU A 54 3.80 -5.81 -29.84
N ALA A 55 3.79 -4.69 -30.57
CA ALA A 55 3.70 -3.37 -29.95
C ALA A 55 2.35 -3.16 -29.24
N GLY A 56 1.26 -3.75 -29.76
CA GLY A 56 -0.04 -3.82 -29.10
C GLY A 56 0.01 -4.58 -27.78
N HIS A 57 0.46 -5.83 -27.81
CA HIS A 57 0.60 -6.67 -26.61
C HIS A 57 1.47 -6.03 -25.54
N TYR A 58 2.56 -5.36 -25.93
CA TYR A 58 3.41 -4.66 -24.97
C TYR A 58 2.69 -3.47 -24.30
N ARG A 59 1.87 -2.72 -25.03
CA ARG A 59 1.05 -1.64 -24.45
C ARG A 59 -0.02 -2.20 -23.50
N ASP A 60 -0.66 -3.30 -23.87
CA ASP A 60 -1.68 -3.93 -23.04
C ASP A 60 -1.06 -4.43 -21.73
N PHE A 61 0.05 -5.17 -21.82
CA PHE A 61 0.83 -5.61 -20.66
C PHE A 61 1.24 -4.42 -19.77
N HIS A 62 1.72 -3.34 -20.37
CA HIS A 62 2.11 -2.14 -19.61
C HIS A 62 0.93 -1.50 -18.89
N THR A 63 -0.22 -1.43 -19.54
CA THR A 63 -1.46 -0.90 -18.96
C THR A 63 -1.92 -1.77 -17.78
N GLU A 64 -1.96 -3.09 -17.96
CA GLU A 64 -2.37 -4.04 -16.91
C GLU A 64 -1.47 -3.95 -15.67
N VAL A 65 -0.15 -3.87 -15.88
CA VAL A 65 0.80 -3.75 -14.76
C VAL A 65 0.66 -2.39 -14.07
N GLY A 66 0.47 -1.30 -14.83
CA GLY A 66 0.22 0.03 -14.26
C GLY A 66 -1.05 0.07 -13.40
N ASP A 67 -2.15 -0.50 -13.91
CA ASP A 67 -3.41 -0.61 -13.16
C ASP A 67 -3.24 -1.44 -11.88
N PHE A 68 -2.51 -2.55 -11.96
CA PHE A 68 -2.20 -3.39 -10.80
C PHE A 68 -1.37 -2.64 -9.75
N LEU A 69 -0.31 -1.94 -10.17
CA LEU A 69 0.54 -1.14 -9.28
C LEU A 69 -0.26 0.00 -8.62
N GLY A 70 -1.11 0.68 -9.39
CA GLY A 70 -2.01 1.71 -8.88
C GLY A 70 -2.97 1.17 -7.80
N ALA A 71 -3.60 0.03 -8.06
CA ALA A 71 -4.48 -0.64 -7.10
C ALA A 71 -3.73 -1.06 -5.82
N LEU A 72 -2.52 -1.59 -5.96
CA LEU A 72 -1.69 -1.99 -4.83
C LEU A 72 -1.27 -0.78 -3.97
N SER A 73 -0.88 0.33 -4.60
CA SER A 73 -0.55 1.58 -3.90
C SER A 73 -1.75 2.11 -3.11
N SER A 74 -2.93 2.16 -3.73
CA SER A 74 -4.18 2.58 -3.08
C SER A 74 -4.55 1.67 -1.89
N GLY A 75 -4.35 0.36 -2.05
CA GLY A 75 -4.56 -0.61 -0.97
C GLY A 75 -3.62 -0.39 0.21
N LEU A 76 -2.35 -0.10 -0.03
CA LEU A 76 -1.35 0.20 1.00
C LEU A 76 -1.68 1.49 1.76
N GLU A 77 -2.11 2.55 1.06
CA GLU A 77 -2.55 3.80 1.68
C GLU A 77 -3.79 3.60 2.57
N THR A 78 -4.76 2.84 2.07
CA THR A 78 -5.96 2.48 2.83
C THR A 78 -5.59 1.68 4.08
N ALA A 79 -4.72 0.69 3.95
CA ALA A 79 -4.25 -0.11 5.08
C ALA A 79 -3.53 0.74 6.12
N ALA A 80 -2.64 1.64 5.69
CA ALA A 80 -1.94 2.56 6.58
C ALA A 80 -2.92 3.43 7.39
N THR A 81 -3.91 4.00 6.72
CA THR A 81 -4.94 4.84 7.34
C THR A 81 -5.77 4.08 8.36
N VAL A 82 -6.24 2.88 8.00
CA VAL A 82 -7.07 2.04 8.89
C VAL A 82 -6.27 1.59 10.11
N LEU A 83 -5.00 1.19 9.94
CA LEU A 83 -4.14 0.75 11.03
C LEU A 83 -3.83 1.90 12.01
N ALA A 84 -3.55 3.09 11.51
CA ALA A 84 -3.34 4.28 12.34
C ALA A 84 -4.61 4.63 13.13
N ALA A 85 -5.77 4.67 12.48
CA ALA A 85 -7.05 4.94 13.13
C ALA A 85 -7.41 3.87 14.18
N ALA A 86 -7.06 2.60 13.94
CA ALA A 86 -7.25 1.53 14.91
C ALA A 86 -6.36 1.73 16.15
N ALA A 87 -5.10 2.13 15.97
CA ALA A 87 -4.20 2.44 17.08
C ALA A 87 -4.77 3.56 17.97
N ASP A 88 -5.24 4.64 17.37
CA ASP A 88 -5.79 5.79 18.08
C ASP A 88 -7.06 5.43 18.86
N ARG A 89 -7.92 4.55 18.30
CA ARG A 89 -9.13 4.07 18.98
C ARG A 89 -8.81 3.20 20.20
N ILE A 90 -7.79 2.36 20.10
CA ILE A 90 -7.37 1.51 21.22
C ILE A 90 -6.83 2.39 22.35
N GLU A 91 -5.91 3.31 22.07
CA GLU A 91 -5.36 4.22 23.10
C GLU A 91 -6.44 5.03 23.78
N ARG A 92 -7.37 5.60 23.00
CA ARG A 92 -8.49 6.35 23.55
C ARG A 92 -9.37 5.50 24.47
N THR A 93 -9.56 4.23 24.13
CA THR A 93 -10.34 3.29 24.95
C THR A 93 -9.60 2.94 26.24
N GLU A 94 -8.29 2.74 26.18
CA GLU A 94 -7.43 2.51 27.35
C GLU A 94 -7.44 3.73 28.30
N GLU A 95 -7.31 4.95 27.76
CA GLU A 95 -7.39 6.20 28.53
C GLU A 95 -8.74 6.34 29.24
N LEU A 96 -9.84 6.16 28.52
CA LEU A 96 -11.20 6.25 29.09
C LEU A 96 -11.44 5.19 30.17
N THR A 97 -10.92 3.99 29.99
CA THR A 97 -11.04 2.89 30.97
C THR A 97 -10.23 3.20 32.22
N ALA A 98 -8.99 3.67 32.08
CA ALA A 98 -8.15 4.08 33.21
C ALA A 98 -8.79 5.24 33.99
N ASP A 99 -9.38 6.20 33.29
CA ASP A 99 -10.16 7.29 33.88
C ASP A 99 -11.37 6.81 34.67
N ALA A 100 -12.16 5.89 34.10
CA ALA A 100 -13.32 5.33 34.76
C ALA A 100 -12.93 4.58 36.04
N VAL A 101 -11.88 3.76 35.99
CA VAL A 101 -11.34 3.02 37.14
C VAL A 101 -10.89 3.96 38.25
N ARG A 102 -10.15 5.02 37.90
CA ARG A 102 -9.71 6.05 38.87
C ARG A 102 -10.89 6.72 39.58
N ARG A 103 -11.97 7.01 38.85
CA ARG A 103 -13.18 7.62 39.42
C ARG A 103 -13.98 6.64 40.29
N SER A 104 -13.97 5.34 39.99
CA SER A 104 -14.69 4.32 40.76
C SER A 104 -13.96 3.85 42.02
N GLY A 105 -12.63 3.84 42.02
CA GLY A 105 -11.81 3.36 43.15
C GLY A 105 -11.50 4.40 44.24
N GLY A 106 -11.97 5.65 44.07
CA GLY A 106 -11.72 6.76 44.99
C GLY A 106 -12.81 7.00 46.04
N ARG A 107 -13.53 5.96 46.49
CA ARG A 107 -14.46 6.02 47.63
C ARG A 107 -14.05 5.03 48.71
#